data_AF-A0A524QB73-F1
#
_entry.id   AF-A0A524QB73-F1
#
_cell.length_a   1.000
_cell.length_b   1.000
_cell.length_c   1.000
_cell.angle_alpha   90.00
_cell.angle_beta   90.00
_cell.angle_gamma   90.00
#
_symmetry.space_group_name_H-M   'P 1'
#
loop_
_entity.id
_entity.type
_entity.pdbx_description
1 polymer ?
#
loop_
_entity_poly.entity_id
_entity_poly.type
_entity_poly.pdbx_seq_one_letter_code
_entity_poly.pdbx_strand_id
1 'polypeptide(L)'
;MTKPLTRRIWAKANKVVCLSEALADIARNTSPEIDYSVIPNGIDEVHFQPPDNREKMPRLRLITVSRLLERKGINVIIEACAKPRPLPIELTIVGTGSYEETISIRVRDMGISDRVRFEGTD
;
A
#
# COMPACT_ATOMS: atom_id res chain seq x y z
N MET A 1 -12.65 13.74 -4.34
CA MET A 1 -12.03 15.06 -4.57
C MET A 1 -12.94 15.83 -5.51
N THR A 2 -13.36 17.04 -5.16
CA THR A 2 -14.21 17.83 -6.05
C THR A 2 -13.38 18.31 -7.23
N LYS A 3 -13.62 17.74 -8.42
CA LYS A 3 -12.96 18.09 -9.69
C LYS A 3 -12.81 19.61 -9.94
N PRO A 4 -13.84 20.46 -9.71
CA PRO A 4 -13.71 21.89 -10.00
C PRO A 4 -12.71 22.62 -9.09
N LEU A 5 -12.58 22.23 -7.82
CA LEU A 5 -11.61 22.86 -6.91
C LEU A 5 -10.17 22.46 -7.29
N THR A 6 -9.98 21.19 -7.64
CA THR A 6 -8.67 20.65 -8.06
C THR A 6 -8.15 21.36 -9.29
N ARG A 7 -9.00 21.51 -10.32
CA ARG A 7 -8.64 22.19 -11.57
C ARG A 7 -8.20 23.64 -11.35
N ARG A 8 -8.91 24.37 -10.48
CA ARG A 8 -8.58 25.76 -10.14
C ARG A 8 -7.23 25.90 -9.42
N ILE A 9 -6.89 24.94 -8.56
CA ILE A 9 -5.60 24.92 -7.86
C ILE A 9 -4.48 24.63 -8.86
N TRP A 10 -4.63 23.59 -9.67
CA TRP A 10 -3.62 23.18 -10.64
C TRP A 10 -3.36 24.24 -11.71
N ALA A 11 -4.41 24.87 -12.24
CA ALA A 11 -4.27 25.92 -13.26
C ALA A 11 -3.51 27.17 -12.78
N LYS A 12 -3.42 27.37 -11.46
CA LYS A 12 -2.68 28.49 -10.85
C LYS A 12 -1.29 28.09 -10.35
N ALA A 13 -0.94 26.80 -10.40
CA ALA A 13 0.37 26.33 -9.94
C ALA A 13 1.43 26.59 -11.02
N ASN A 14 2.65 26.97 -10.62
CA ASN A 14 3.76 27.12 -11.56
C ASN A 14 4.20 25.77 -12.15
N LYS A 15 4.07 24.70 -11.37
CA LYS A 15 4.36 23.32 -11.76
C LYS A 15 3.40 22.37 -11.06
N VAL A 16 2.97 21.33 -11.76
CA VAL A 16 2.25 20.21 -11.18
C VAL A 16 3.10 18.96 -11.35
N VAL A 17 3.40 18.32 -10.23
CA VAL A 17 4.28 17.15 -10.17
C VAL A 17 3.48 15.93 -9.75
N CYS A 18 3.61 14.85 -10.50
CA CYS A 18 3.02 13.56 -10.22
C CYS A 18 4.07 12.57 -9.72
N LEU A 19 3.67 11.66 -8.84
CA LEU A 19 4.59 10.67 -8.25
C LEU A 19 4.85 9.47 -9.16
N SER A 20 4.06 9.32 -10.23
CA SER A 20 4.16 8.22 -11.20
C SER A 20 3.46 8.60 -12.51
N GLU A 21 3.78 7.88 -13.59
CA GLU A 21 3.08 8.04 -14.88
C GLU A 21 1.59 7.73 -14.78
N ALA A 22 1.21 6.69 -14.01
CA ALA A 22 -0.20 6.36 -13.81
C ALA A 22 -0.99 7.52 -13.16
N LEU A 23 -0.37 8.26 -12.24
CA LEU A 23 -0.99 9.47 -11.67
C LEU A 23 -0.99 10.63 -12.66
N ALA A 24 0.05 10.75 -13.49
CA ALA A 24 0.10 11.76 -14.55
C ALA A 24 -1.02 11.53 -15.57
N ASP A 25 -1.30 10.29 -15.95
CA ASP A 25 -2.41 9.96 -16.86
C ASP A 25 -3.76 10.32 -16.28
N ILE A 26 -3.98 10.04 -14.99
CA ILE A 26 -5.20 10.45 -14.28
C ILE A 26 -5.31 11.98 -14.23
N ALA A 27 -4.19 12.68 -14.02
CA ALA A 27 -4.15 14.13 -13.95
C ALA A 27 -4.41 14.78 -15.33
N ARG A 28 -3.77 14.28 -16.40
CA ARG A 28 -4.01 14.68 -17.80
C ARG A 28 -5.47 14.50 -18.20
N ASN A 29 -6.10 13.40 -17.80
CA ASN A 29 -7.54 13.16 -18.01
C ASN A 29 -8.44 14.13 -17.21
N THR A 30 -7.91 14.72 -16.14
CA THR A 30 -8.66 15.65 -15.27
C THR A 30 -8.48 17.11 -15.69
N SER A 31 -7.31 17.51 -16.16
CA SER A 31 -7.01 18.86 -16.67
C SER A 31 -5.94 18.77 -17.77
N PRO A 32 -6.36 18.50 -19.02
CA PRO A 32 -5.44 18.26 -20.14
C PRO A 32 -4.66 19.49 -20.59
N GLU A 33 -5.09 20.69 -20.21
CA GLU A 33 -4.45 21.96 -20.54
C GLU A 33 -3.18 22.26 -19.72
N ILE A 34 -2.85 21.42 -18.75
CA ILE A 34 -1.73 21.61 -17.82
C ILE A 34 -0.58 20.68 -18.22
N ASP A 35 0.64 21.20 -18.14
CA ASP A 35 1.85 20.38 -18.26
C ASP A 35 2.20 19.71 -16.93
N TYR A 36 2.52 18.42 -16.97
CA TYR A 36 2.80 17.59 -15.79
C TYR A 36 4.18 17.00 -15.88
N SER A 37 4.94 17.09 -14.78
CA SER A 37 6.23 16.40 -14.64
C SER A 37 6.07 15.22 -13.69
N VAL A 38 6.80 14.13 -13.94
CA VAL A 38 6.83 12.98 -13.04
C VAL A 38 8.12 13.00 -12.24
N ILE A 39 8.00 13.06 -10.92
CA ILE A 39 9.12 12.92 -9.98
C ILE A 39 8.69 11.88 -8.94
N PRO A 40 9.22 10.64 -9.00
CA PRO A 40 8.93 9.62 -8.01
C PRO A 40 9.37 10.02 -6.60
N ASN A 41 8.72 9.43 -5.59
CA ASN A 41 9.18 9.58 -4.21
C ASN A 41 10.56 8.92 -4.05
N GLY A 42 11.48 9.61 -3.37
CA GLY A 42 12.73 9.02 -2.91
C GLY A 42 12.56 8.25 -1.60
N ILE A 43 13.60 7.51 -1.23
CA ILE A 43 13.79 6.88 0.08
C ILE A 43 15.14 7.30 0.65
N ASP A 44 15.28 7.28 1.98
CA ASP A 44 16.58 7.52 2.63
C ASP A 44 17.44 6.24 2.53
N GLU A 45 18.46 6.27 1.68
CA GLU A 45 19.35 5.12 1.42
C GLU A 45 20.38 4.88 2.55
N VAL A 46 20.54 5.84 3.47
CA VAL A 46 21.38 5.65 4.67
C VAL A 46 20.56 4.94 5.75
N HIS A 47 19.29 5.29 5.89
CA HIS A 47 18.39 4.66 6.86
C HIS A 47 17.87 3.30 6.38
N PHE A 48 17.46 3.18 5.11
CA PHE A 48 16.88 1.95 4.55
C PHE A 48 17.91 1.16 3.75
N GLN A 49 18.63 0.28 4.43
CA GLN A 49 19.59 -0.62 3.80
C GLN A 49 19.15 -2.08 3.93
N PRO A 50 19.20 -2.87 2.85
CA PRO A 50 19.01 -4.32 2.96
C PRO A 50 20.16 -4.93 3.77
N PRO A 51 19.92 -6.00 4.54
CA PRO A 51 20.99 -6.70 5.23
C PRO A 51 21.93 -7.39 4.22
N ASP A 52 23.22 -7.40 4.52
CA ASP A 52 24.27 -8.01 3.68
C ASP A 52 24.01 -9.51 3.43
N ASN A 53 23.47 -10.19 4.44
CA ASN A 53 23.12 -11.61 4.37
C ASN A 53 21.66 -11.82 4.76
N ARG A 54 20.95 -12.59 3.92
CA ARG A 54 19.60 -13.10 4.22
C ARG A 54 19.68 -14.58 4.55
N GLU A 55 19.36 -14.93 5.78
CA GLU A 55 19.21 -16.33 6.16
C GLU A 55 18.00 -16.96 5.47
N LYS A 56 18.13 -18.23 5.09
CA LYS A 56 16.97 -19.02 4.63
C LYS A 56 16.06 -19.25 5.82
N MET A 57 14.88 -18.64 5.78
CA MET A 57 13.87 -18.83 6.81
C MET A 57 13.05 -20.11 6.53
N PRO A 58 12.65 -20.87 7.56
CA PRO A 58 11.78 -22.05 7.39
C PRO A 58 10.34 -21.67 6.99
N ARG A 59 10.00 -20.38 7.01
CA ARG A 59 8.69 -19.80 6.73
C ARG A 59 8.84 -18.55 5.87
N LEU A 60 7.87 -18.29 5.01
CA LEU A 60 7.79 -17.05 4.25
C LEU A 60 7.13 -15.96 5.10
N ARG A 61 7.90 -14.94 5.48
CA ARG A 61 7.40 -13.79 6.22
C ARG A 61 6.93 -12.71 5.24
N LEU A 62 5.66 -12.33 5.34
CA LEU A 62 5.05 -11.24 4.59
C LEU A 62 4.69 -10.11 5.55
N ILE A 63 4.87 -8.87 5.09
CA ILE A 63 4.44 -7.68 5.82
C ILE A 63 3.68 -6.75 4.90
N THR A 64 2.63 -6.12 5.43
CA THR A 64 1.97 -4.98 4.80
C THR A 64 1.92 -3.82 5.79
N VAL A 65 2.31 -2.63 5.32
CA VAL A 65 2.34 -1.39 6.11
C VAL A 65 1.51 -0.35 5.39
N SER A 66 0.32 -0.03 5.92
CA SER A 66 -0.54 1.01 5.34
C SER A 66 -1.69 1.40 6.27
N ARG A 67 -2.35 2.53 6.02
CA ARG A 67 -3.69 2.77 6.60
C ARG A 67 -4.65 1.65 6.20
N LEU A 68 -5.39 1.09 7.13
CA LEU A 68 -6.34 0.01 6.88
C LEU A 68 -7.63 0.57 6.26
N LEU A 69 -7.57 0.77 4.95
CA LEU A 69 -8.70 1.18 4.11
C LEU A 69 -8.93 0.12 3.04
N GLU A 70 -10.18 -0.13 2.66
CA GLU A 70 -10.55 -1.11 1.63
C GLU A 70 -9.70 -1.01 0.35
N ARG A 71 -9.53 0.22 -0.16
CA ARG A 71 -8.74 0.52 -1.37
C ARG A 71 -7.25 0.14 -1.30
N LYS A 72 -6.73 -0.21 -0.11
CA LYS A 72 -5.35 -0.70 0.05
C LYS A 72 -5.21 -2.18 -0.28
N GLY A 73 -6.31 -2.88 -0.54
CA GLY A 73 -6.28 -4.25 -1.04
C GLY A 73 -5.77 -5.27 -0.02
N ILE A 74 -5.91 -4.99 1.28
CA ILE A 74 -5.43 -5.90 2.35
C ILE A 74 -6.14 -7.27 2.29
N ASN A 75 -7.39 -7.31 1.81
CA ASN A 75 -8.09 -8.57 1.56
C ASN A 75 -7.35 -9.48 0.57
N VAL A 76 -6.70 -8.89 -0.44
CA VAL A 76 -6.02 -9.66 -1.49
C VAL A 76 -4.83 -10.43 -0.90
N ILE A 77 -4.06 -9.81 0.00
CA ILE A 77 -2.94 -10.50 0.65
C ILE A 77 -3.42 -11.56 1.64
N ILE A 78 -4.52 -11.31 2.37
CA ILE A 78 -5.16 -12.30 3.26
C ILE A 78 -5.61 -13.53 2.47
N GLU A 79 -6.29 -13.32 1.36
CA GLU A 79 -6.73 -14.40 0.46
C GLU A 79 -5.56 -15.15 -0.16
N ALA A 80 -4.47 -14.46 -0.50
CA ALA A 80 -3.27 -15.08 -1.00
C ALA A 80 -2.58 -15.96 0.07
N CYS A 81 -2.62 -15.55 1.34
CA CYS A 81 -2.08 -16.31 2.46
C CYS A 81 -2.92 -17.55 2.79
N ALA A 82 -4.23 -17.50 2.54
CA ALA A 82 -5.12 -18.64 2.75
C ALA A 82 -4.85 -19.83 1.80
N LYS A 83 -4.27 -19.57 0.62
CA LYS A 83 -4.01 -20.60 -0.39
C LYS A 83 -2.91 -21.58 0.07
N PRO A 84 -3.00 -22.88 -0.27
CA PRO A 84 -1.93 -23.85 -0.02
C PRO A 84 -0.61 -23.44 -0.66
N ARG A 85 0.50 -23.65 0.06
CA ARG A 85 1.86 -23.30 -0.39
C ARG A 85 2.88 -24.35 0.09
N PRO A 86 4.01 -24.52 -0.63
CA PRO A 86 5.10 -25.40 -0.21
C PRO A 86 5.77 -24.97 1.11
N LEU A 87 5.77 -23.66 1.40
CA LEU A 87 6.31 -23.11 2.65
C LEU A 87 5.18 -22.47 3.47
N PRO A 88 5.19 -22.62 4.81
CA PRO A 88 4.29 -21.89 5.68
C PRO A 88 4.47 -20.37 5.51
N ILE A 89 3.37 -19.62 5.57
CA ILE A 89 3.37 -18.15 5.49
C ILE A 89 3.04 -17.59 6.87
N GLU A 90 3.75 -16.54 7.25
CA GLU A 90 3.38 -15.63 8.35
C GLU A 90 3.12 -14.23 7.78
N LEU A 91 1.97 -13.64 8.08
CA LEU A 91 1.60 -12.30 7.65
C LEU A 91 1.58 -11.35 8.85
N THR A 92 2.30 -10.23 8.73
CA THR A 92 2.22 -9.11 9.66
C THR A 92 1.49 -7.93 8.99
N ILE A 93 0.46 -7.42 9.64
CA ILE A 93 -0.34 -6.27 9.20
C ILE A 93 -0.05 -5.11 10.16
N VAL A 94 0.57 -4.06 9.64
CA VAL A 94 0.93 -2.84 10.38
C VAL A 94 0.09 -1.68 9.83
N GLY A 95 -0.61 -0.97 10.71
CA GLY A 95 -1.63 -0.01 10.30
C GLY A 95 -2.86 0.00 11.20
N THR A 96 -3.57 1.11 11.18
CA THR A 96 -4.93 1.25 11.74
C THR A 96 -5.85 1.86 10.69
N GLY A 97 -7.17 1.71 10.84
CA GLY A 97 -8.14 2.36 9.97
C GLY A 97 -9.53 1.73 9.99
N SER A 98 -10.45 2.34 9.24
CA SER A 98 -11.87 1.97 9.24
C SER A 98 -12.16 0.54 8.73
N TYR A 99 -11.17 -0.13 8.13
CA TYR A 99 -11.32 -1.46 7.54
C TYR A 99 -10.80 -2.60 8.44
N GLU A 100 -10.36 -2.28 9.65
CA GLU A 100 -9.74 -3.22 10.58
C GLU A 100 -10.66 -4.38 10.96
N GLU A 101 -11.89 -4.08 11.40
CA GLU A 101 -12.87 -5.11 11.78
C GLU A 101 -13.18 -6.07 10.61
N THR A 102 -13.35 -5.53 9.41
CA THR A 102 -13.61 -6.33 8.21
C THR A 102 -12.45 -7.29 7.92
N ILE A 103 -11.22 -6.81 8.04
CA ILE A 103 -10.02 -7.62 7.87
C ILE A 103 -9.94 -8.72 8.95
N SER A 104 -10.19 -8.39 10.22
CA SER A 104 -10.14 -9.34 11.33
C SER A 104 -11.18 -10.46 11.18
N ILE A 105 -12.40 -10.12 10.75
CA ILE A 105 -13.44 -11.11 10.43
C ILE A 105 -12.96 -12.03 9.29
N ARG A 106 -12.44 -11.46 8.20
CA ARG A 106 -11.94 -12.25 7.07
C ARG A 106 -10.83 -13.24 7.46
N VAL A 107 -9.90 -12.81 8.30
CA VAL A 107 -8.81 -13.66 8.83
C VAL A 107 -9.35 -14.84 9.65
N ARG A 108 -10.41 -14.61 10.44
CA ARG A 108 -11.10 -15.68 11.19
C ARG A 108 -11.86 -16.62 10.26
N ASP A 109 -12.65 -16.09 9.34
CA ASP A 109 -13.47 -16.87 8.41
C ASP A 109 -12.61 -17.77 7.51
N MET A 110 -11.42 -17.32 7.15
CA MET A 110 -10.47 -18.11 6.37
C MET A 110 -9.65 -19.10 7.20
N GLY A 111 -9.81 -19.11 8.53
CA GLY A 111 -9.12 -20.04 9.43
C GLY A 111 -7.60 -19.84 9.48
N ILE A 112 -7.13 -18.60 9.30
CA ILE A 112 -5.68 -18.29 9.23
C ILE A 112 -5.18 -17.42 10.38
N SER A 113 -5.96 -17.34 11.46
CA SER A 113 -5.68 -16.43 12.59
C SER A 113 -4.37 -16.75 13.30
N ASP A 114 -3.94 -18.02 13.28
CA ASP A 114 -2.69 -18.50 13.87
C ASP A 114 -1.42 -17.98 13.16
N ARG A 115 -1.56 -17.49 11.93
CA ARG A 115 -0.45 -17.03 11.08
C ARG A 115 -0.55 -15.57 10.65
N VAL A 116 -1.52 -14.82 11.17
CA VAL A 116 -1.68 -13.38 10.90
C VAL A 116 -1.51 -12.60 12.21
N ARG A 117 -0.61 -11.62 12.22
CA ARG A 117 -0.37 -10.72 13.35
C ARG A 117 -0.74 -9.29 12.98
N PHE A 118 -1.45 -8.60 13.88
CA PHE A 118 -1.78 -7.19 13.77
C PHE A 118 -0.92 -6.41 14.77
N GLU A 119 -0.15 -5.42 14.29
CA GLU A 119 0.78 -4.63 15.14
C GLU A 119 0.28 -3.20 15.40
N GLY A 120 -0.83 -2.78 14.77
CA GLY A 120 -1.32 -1.40 14.89
C GLY A 120 -0.34 -0.35 14.36
N THR A 121 -0.48 0.88 14.85
CA THR A 121 0.47 2.00 14.69
C THR A 121 0.40 2.80 15.99
N ASP A 122 1.47 2.80 16.78
CA ASP A 122 1.58 3.67 17.96
C ASP A 122 1.51 5.17 17.57
#